data_AF-A0A0Q8UEJ9-F1
#
_entry.id   AF-A0A0Q8UEJ9-F1
#
_cell.length_a   1.000
_cell.length_b   1.000
_cell.length_c   1.000
_cell.angle_alpha   90.00
_cell.angle_beta   90.00
_cell.angle_gamma   90.00
#
_symmetry.space_group_name_H-M   'P 1'
#
loop_
_entity.id
_entity.type
_entity.pdbx_description
1 polymer ?
#
loop_
_entity_poly.entity_id
_entity_poly.type
_entity_poly.pdbx_seq_one_letter_code
_entity_poly.pdbx_strand_id
1 'polypeptide(L)'
;MADDEQKGGWPSASAGGEALLKAMLEASAMLAGVIEVLDDDYRFVMANRGACEFYGCADGGLNGRTGRELGIKAEQILGRVNVLRRVLSTGAAETIEYSFRFPSGRQGWFLGTFSPLTGNAGQVAFIIIDITQQHAAQVEAERQGARLTLALNATELGLWEYDVAADRVDWDSRTRRMFGLPPEGDINYATYAAAVHIEDFPATRVAYEAALAGENDGHYVVEHRTTSGGEGGSATWVRGAARVSFDGQGRPIHVIGTSQDISAQVAARQRQDLLLGELNHRVKNNLAAVQAIASQTMRNAPDDPAAFRAAFDSRIQSMARGHDLLTRNVWEAADLRDVIDAALAPFAAEGFDIQGVEAPAPLGPEMAVNLVMVLNELATNAAKYGALSGAGRVAIVWGVGGGNLTLHWREYGGPPVSPPQRSGFGTRLTRSALQAYGGSVELTFPPEGAECRMSTPLARR
;
A
#
# COMPACT_ATOMS: atom_id res chain seq x y z
N MET A 1 -44.47 67.36 -32.29
CA MET A 1 -44.00 66.07 -31.76
C MET A 1 -42.55 65.97 -32.16
N ALA A 2 -41.68 66.13 -31.17
CA ALA A 2 -40.23 66.12 -31.33
C ALA A 2 -39.77 64.66 -31.47
N ASP A 3 -38.97 64.41 -32.51
CA ASP A 3 -38.05 63.28 -32.58
C ASP A 3 -36.77 63.70 -31.86
N ASP A 4 -36.48 63.03 -30.75
CA ASP A 4 -35.28 63.20 -29.94
C ASP A 4 -34.38 61.98 -30.17
N GLU A 5 -33.64 61.99 -31.29
CA GLU A 5 -32.48 61.12 -31.50
C GLU A 5 -31.21 61.95 -31.32
N GLN A 6 -30.82 62.15 -30.05
CA GLN A 6 -29.51 62.66 -29.69
C GLN A 6 -28.44 61.61 -30.04
N LYS A 7 -27.86 61.77 -31.24
CA LYS A 7 -26.60 61.16 -31.65
C LYS A 7 -25.49 61.49 -30.65
N GLY A 8 -25.08 60.48 -29.87
CA GLY A 8 -23.78 60.45 -29.18
C GLY A 8 -22.65 60.35 -30.20
N GLY A 9 -22.40 61.43 -30.93
CA GLY A 9 -21.26 61.57 -31.83
C GLY A 9 -20.03 62.00 -31.02
N TRP A 10 -18.96 61.21 -31.08
CA TRP A 10 -17.64 61.59 -30.57
C TRP A 10 -17.27 62.98 -31.10
N PRO A 11 -16.85 63.94 -30.23
CA PRO A 11 -16.50 65.27 -30.69
C PRO A 11 -15.30 65.20 -31.64
N SER A 12 -15.45 65.80 -32.82
CA SER A 12 -14.38 65.92 -33.82
C SER A 12 -13.13 66.53 -33.21
N ALA A 13 -11.96 66.01 -33.60
CA ALA A 13 -10.63 66.44 -33.19
C ALA A 13 -10.51 67.97 -33.15
N SER A 14 -10.66 68.50 -31.94
CA SER A 14 -10.39 69.88 -31.53
C SER A 14 -9.62 69.80 -30.22
N ALA A 15 -9.02 70.90 -29.77
CA ALA A 15 -8.25 70.98 -28.52
C ALA A 15 -8.97 70.38 -27.28
N GLY A 16 -10.30 70.21 -27.31
CA GLY A 16 -11.08 69.53 -26.26
C GLY A 16 -10.96 68.00 -26.26
N GLY A 17 -10.74 67.34 -27.41
CA GLY A 17 -10.57 65.88 -27.49
C GLY A 17 -9.21 65.41 -26.97
N GLU A 18 -8.15 66.17 -27.25
CA GLU A 18 -6.82 65.95 -26.66
C GLU A 18 -6.83 66.17 -25.14
N ALA A 19 -7.49 67.23 -24.67
CA ALA A 19 -7.62 67.50 -23.24
C ALA A 19 -8.37 66.38 -22.49
N LEU A 20 -9.42 65.82 -23.09
CA LEU A 20 -10.18 64.70 -22.53
C LEU A 20 -9.36 63.41 -22.49
N LEU A 21 -8.69 63.04 -23.59
CA LEU A 21 -7.84 61.84 -23.65
C LEU A 21 -6.67 61.94 -22.67
N LYS A 22 -6.07 63.13 -22.55
CA LYS A 22 -5.01 63.42 -21.59
C LYS A 22 -5.51 63.28 -20.15
N ALA A 23 -6.67 63.84 -19.81
CA ALA A 23 -7.27 63.69 -18.49
C ALA A 23 -7.59 62.22 -18.14
N MET A 24 -8.09 61.43 -19.11
CA MET A 24 -8.35 60.00 -18.92
C MET A 24 -7.07 59.19 -18.69
N LEU A 25 -6.00 59.49 -19.43
CA LEU A 25 -4.69 58.84 -19.25
C LEU A 25 -4.03 59.22 -17.93
N GLU A 26 -4.21 60.46 -17.46
CA GLU A 26 -3.64 60.95 -16.18
C GLU A 26 -4.41 60.44 -14.96
N ALA A 27 -5.72 60.22 -15.07
CA ALA A 27 -6.56 59.67 -14.01
C ALA A 27 -6.48 58.13 -13.89
N SER A 28 -5.92 57.45 -14.89
CA SER A 28 -5.79 55.99 -14.92
C SER A 28 -4.63 55.50 -14.06
N ALA A 29 -4.85 54.41 -13.32
CA ALA A 29 -3.80 53.69 -12.59
C ALA A 29 -2.88 52.85 -13.50
N MET A 30 -3.15 52.81 -14.81
CA MET A 30 -2.31 52.14 -15.80
C MET A 30 -1.07 52.96 -16.13
N LEU A 31 0.00 52.31 -16.57
CA LEU A 31 1.19 52.98 -17.07
C LEU A 31 1.03 53.14 -18.57
N ALA A 32 0.93 54.37 -19.06
CA ALA A 32 0.67 54.61 -20.47
C ALA A 32 1.57 55.71 -21.02
N GLY A 33 1.88 55.63 -22.31
CA GLY A 33 2.74 56.61 -22.93
C GLY A 33 3.09 56.26 -24.36
N VAL A 34 4.06 57.00 -24.89
CA VAL A 34 4.63 56.85 -26.22
C VAL A 34 6.13 56.77 -26.09
N ILE A 35 6.72 55.81 -26.78
CA ILE A 35 8.17 55.64 -26.90
C ILE A 35 8.58 55.71 -28.36
N GLU A 36 9.75 56.30 -28.60
CA GLU A 36 10.45 56.31 -29.87
C GLU A 36 11.53 55.23 -29.85
N VAL A 37 11.57 54.42 -30.90
CA VAL A 37 12.51 53.29 -31.03
C VAL A 37 13.84 53.76 -31.59
N LEU A 38 14.94 53.41 -30.94
CA LEU A 38 16.32 53.68 -31.38
C LEU A 38 17.04 52.39 -31.79
N ASP A 39 18.30 52.49 -32.21
CA ASP A 39 19.09 51.34 -32.69
C ASP A 39 19.43 50.29 -31.61
N ASP A 40 19.57 50.69 -30.35
CA ASP A 40 19.87 49.77 -29.25
C ASP A 40 19.25 50.22 -27.92
N ASP A 41 18.30 51.14 -27.99
CA ASP A 41 17.58 51.71 -26.85
C ASP A 41 16.18 52.21 -27.31
N TYR A 42 15.45 52.85 -26.41
CA TYR A 42 14.21 53.55 -26.70
C TYR A 42 14.11 54.80 -25.85
N ARG A 43 13.41 55.82 -26.35
CA ARG A 43 13.22 57.11 -25.67
C ARG A 43 11.75 57.31 -25.33
N PHE A 44 11.45 57.74 -24.11
CA PHE A 44 10.07 58.14 -23.76
C PHE A 44 9.75 59.49 -24.40
N VAL A 45 8.77 59.54 -25.28
CA VAL A 45 8.25 60.78 -25.88
C VAL A 45 7.20 61.38 -24.96
N MET A 46 6.34 60.54 -24.42
CA MET A 46 5.28 60.91 -23.50
C MET A 46 5.05 59.77 -22.50
N ALA A 47 4.76 60.11 -21.26
CA ALA A 47 4.37 59.17 -20.23
C ALA A 47 3.34 59.81 -19.32
N ASN A 48 2.32 59.06 -18.93
CA ASN A 48 1.36 59.50 -17.93
C ASN A 48 1.99 59.51 -16.53
N ARG A 49 1.26 60.05 -15.56
CA ARG A 49 1.70 60.13 -14.17
C ARG A 49 2.05 58.76 -13.59
N GLY A 50 1.23 57.74 -13.85
CA GLY A 50 1.47 56.37 -13.40
C GLY A 50 2.82 55.84 -13.89
N ALA A 51 3.13 55.99 -15.18
CA ALA A 51 4.43 55.60 -15.75
C ALA A 51 5.60 56.39 -15.14
N CYS A 52 5.45 57.70 -14.94
CA CYS A 52 6.44 58.54 -14.29
C CYS A 52 6.76 58.07 -12.86
N GLU A 53 5.74 57.84 -12.03
CA GLU A 53 5.88 57.31 -10.66
C GLU A 53 6.50 55.91 -10.66
N PHE A 54 6.09 55.06 -11.59
CA PHE A 54 6.59 53.69 -11.73
C PHE A 54 8.10 53.62 -12.02
N TYR A 55 8.61 54.49 -12.89
CA TYR A 55 10.05 54.59 -13.18
C TYR A 55 10.81 55.50 -12.21
N GLY A 56 10.19 55.95 -11.12
CA GLY A 56 10.82 56.78 -10.08
C GLY A 56 11.17 58.20 -10.53
N CYS A 57 10.49 58.70 -11.57
CA CYS A 57 10.70 60.01 -12.16
C CYS A 57 9.45 60.87 -11.94
N ALA A 58 9.31 61.50 -10.77
CA ALA A 58 8.17 62.40 -10.50
C ALA A 58 8.18 63.62 -11.45
N ASP A 59 7.00 64.23 -11.64
CA ASP A 59 6.79 65.49 -12.37
C ASP A 59 7.26 65.54 -13.85
N GLY A 60 6.99 64.48 -14.61
CA GLY A 60 7.23 64.47 -16.07
C GLY A 60 8.70 64.25 -16.49
N GLY A 61 9.58 63.97 -15.51
CA GLY A 61 11.01 63.72 -15.74
C GLY A 61 11.32 62.41 -16.48
N LEU A 62 10.32 61.63 -16.88
CA LEU A 62 10.51 60.43 -17.71
C LEU A 62 10.64 60.79 -19.20
N ASN A 63 9.98 61.85 -19.66
CA ASN A 63 10.02 62.26 -21.06
C ASN A 63 11.43 62.71 -21.47
N GLY A 64 11.85 62.33 -22.67
CA GLY A 64 13.18 62.55 -23.20
C GLY A 64 14.24 61.55 -22.73
N ARG A 65 13.98 60.79 -21.65
CA ARG A 65 14.95 59.82 -21.12
C ARG A 65 14.96 58.51 -21.88
N THR A 66 16.13 57.89 -21.95
CA THR A 66 16.28 56.56 -22.54
C THR A 66 16.27 55.45 -21.50
N GLY A 67 16.09 54.20 -21.92
CA GLY A 67 16.16 53.05 -21.02
C GLY A 67 17.49 52.96 -20.28
N ARG A 68 18.62 53.29 -20.95
CA ARG A 68 19.95 53.33 -20.34
C ARG A 68 20.07 54.40 -19.27
N GLU A 69 19.56 55.61 -19.53
CA GLU A 69 19.58 56.71 -18.56
C GLU A 69 18.75 56.44 -17.31
N LEU A 70 17.75 55.56 -17.43
CA LEU A 70 16.94 55.07 -16.31
C LEU A 70 17.62 53.93 -15.53
N GLY A 71 18.81 53.49 -15.92
CA GLY A 71 19.54 52.40 -15.27
C GLY A 71 18.96 51.01 -15.53
N ILE A 72 18.16 50.85 -16.60
CA ILE A 72 17.62 49.55 -17.01
C ILE A 72 18.76 48.71 -17.59
N LYS A 73 18.81 47.42 -17.26
CA LYS A 73 19.84 46.51 -17.78
C LYS A 73 19.76 46.40 -19.30
N ALA A 74 20.92 46.33 -19.96
CA ALA A 74 21.00 46.21 -21.42
C ALA A 74 20.17 45.05 -21.99
N GLU A 75 20.12 43.91 -21.31
CA GLU A 75 19.30 42.75 -21.72
C GLU A 75 17.80 43.08 -21.74
N GLN A 76 17.29 43.79 -20.72
CA GLN A 76 15.88 44.20 -20.66
C GLN A 76 15.55 45.27 -21.71
N ILE A 77 16.51 46.15 -22.03
CA ILE A 77 16.38 47.15 -23.10
C ILE A 77 16.30 46.46 -24.46
N LEU A 78 17.24 45.57 -24.77
CA LEU A 78 17.26 44.83 -26.03
C LEU A 78 16.00 43.99 -26.21
N GLY A 79 15.55 43.31 -25.15
CA GLY A 79 14.29 42.57 -25.14
C GLY A 79 13.10 43.46 -25.50
N ARG A 80 13.03 44.68 -24.93
CA ARG A 80 12.00 45.67 -25.26
C ARG A 80 12.10 46.12 -26.71
N VAL A 81 13.28 46.56 -27.16
CA VAL A 81 13.51 47.06 -28.52
C VAL A 81 13.08 46.03 -29.56
N ASN A 82 13.34 44.74 -29.33
CA ASN A 82 12.90 43.67 -30.22
C ASN A 82 11.38 43.59 -30.37
N VAL A 83 10.63 43.76 -29.26
CA VAL A 83 9.16 43.83 -29.30
C VAL A 83 8.70 45.06 -30.08
N LEU A 84 9.28 46.22 -29.81
CA LEU A 84 8.88 47.47 -30.47
C LEU A 84 9.18 47.47 -31.97
N ARG A 85 10.32 46.92 -32.38
CA ARG A 85 10.66 46.72 -33.80
C ARG A 85 9.69 45.78 -34.49
N ARG A 86 9.29 44.69 -33.81
CA ARG A 86 8.29 43.77 -34.36
C ARG A 86 6.97 44.49 -34.58
N VAL A 87 6.47 45.20 -33.59
CA VAL A 87 5.25 46.03 -33.66
C VAL A 87 5.30 47.05 -34.82
N LEU A 88 6.43 47.75 -34.99
CA LEU A 88 6.63 48.69 -36.09
C LEU A 88 6.69 47.99 -37.46
N SER A 89 7.33 46.82 -37.54
CA SER A 89 7.47 46.07 -38.80
C SER A 89 6.18 45.39 -39.25
N THR A 90 5.36 44.91 -38.30
CA THR A 90 4.09 44.25 -38.58
C THR A 90 2.96 45.25 -38.77
N GLY A 91 3.10 46.47 -38.23
CA GLY A 91 2.05 47.47 -38.19
C GLY A 91 0.87 47.09 -37.29
N ALA A 92 1.03 46.07 -36.43
CA ALA A 92 -0.02 45.53 -35.58
C ALA A 92 0.33 45.65 -34.10
N ALA A 93 -0.69 45.85 -33.26
CA ALA A 93 -0.51 45.88 -31.83
C ALA A 93 -0.13 44.49 -31.28
N GLU A 94 0.74 44.47 -30.28
CA GLU A 94 1.20 43.26 -29.62
C GLU A 94 1.07 43.36 -28.11
N THR A 95 0.49 42.34 -27.49
CA THR A 95 0.35 42.22 -26.03
C THR A 95 1.25 41.10 -25.53
N ILE A 96 2.09 41.40 -24.53
CA ILE A 96 3.02 40.45 -23.93
C ILE A 96 3.02 40.52 -22.41
N GLU A 97 3.18 39.36 -21.77
CA GLU A 97 3.50 39.26 -20.35
C GLU A 97 5.01 39.15 -20.17
N TYR A 98 5.57 39.93 -19.25
CA TYR A 98 7.01 39.91 -18.99
C TYR A 98 7.33 40.26 -17.55
N SER A 99 8.40 39.65 -17.04
CA SER A 99 8.99 40.08 -15.77
C SER A 99 9.90 41.29 -16.00
N PHE A 100 9.82 42.26 -15.11
CA PHE A 100 10.68 43.44 -15.17
C PHE A 100 11.31 43.68 -13.80
N ARG A 101 12.64 43.81 -13.80
CA ARG A 101 13.43 44.21 -12.64
C ARG A 101 13.79 45.67 -12.75
N PHE A 102 13.50 46.42 -11.71
CA PHE A 102 13.82 47.83 -11.60
C PHE A 102 15.25 48.05 -11.10
N PRO A 103 15.85 49.21 -11.40
CA PRO A 103 17.10 49.65 -10.80
C PRO A 103 17.03 49.70 -9.26
N SER A 104 15.86 50.01 -8.70
CA SER A 104 15.60 50.00 -7.25
C SER A 104 15.63 48.61 -6.61
N GLY A 105 15.73 47.54 -7.41
CA GLY A 105 15.74 46.15 -6.95
C GLY A 105 14.36 45.51 -6.87
N ARG A 106 13.26 46.28 -6.98
CA ARG A 106 11.91 45.72 -7.12
C ARG A 106 11.84 44.84 -8.38
N GLN A 107 11.12 43.74 -8.32
CA GLN A 107 10.78 42.91 -9.47
C GLN A 107 9.26 42.69 -9.49
N GLY A 108 8.66 42.70 -10.68
CA GLY A 108 7.23 42.47 -10.87
C GLY A 108 6.94 41.82 -12.22
N TRP A 109 5.69 41.43 -12.41
CA TRP A 109 5.14 40.92 -13.66
C TRP A 109 4.20 41.94 -14.27
N PHE A 110 4.32 42.13 -15.58
CA PHE A 110 3.63 43.19 -16.30
C PHE A 110 3.00 42.67 -17.58
N LEU A 111 1.76 43.05 -17.82
CA LEU A 111 1.08 42.88 -19.09
C LEU A 111 1.22 44.18 -19.88
N GLY A 112 1.99 44.16 -20.97
CA GLY A 112 2.22 45.33 -21.80
C GLY A 112 1.61 45.16 -23.18
N THR A 113 0.80 46.12 -23.61
CA THR A 113 0.30 46.25 -24.98
C THR A 113 1.04 47.39 -25.68
N PHE A 114 1.61 47.10 -26.84
CA PHE A 114 2.40 48.02 -27.68
C PHE A 114 1.73 48.16 -29.03
N SER A 115 1.47 49.38 -29.49
CA SER A 115 0.79 49.64 -30.76
C SER A 115 1.51 50.73 -31.55
N PRO A 116 1.72 50.57 -32.88
CA PRO A 116 2.37 51.60 -33.67
C PRO A 116 1.46 52.84 -33.77
N LEU A 117 2.05 54.03 -33.70
CA LEU A 117 1.31 55.28 -33.90
C LEU A 117 1.19 55.60 -35.38
N THR A 118 -0.05 55.70 -35.86
CA THR A 118 -0.35 56.09 -37.25
C THR A 118 0.07 57.54 -37.50
N GLY A 119 0.93 57.75 -38.51
CA GLY A 119 1.41 59.08 -38.91
C GLY A 119 2.76 59.52 -38.32
N ASN A 120 3.28 58.82 -37.30
CA ASN A 120 4.59 59.09 -36.70
C ASN A 120 5.52 57.87 -36.81
N ALA A 121 6.36 57.86 -37.85
CA ALA A 121 7.31 56.78 -38.09
C ALA A 121 8.27 56.62 -36.89
N GLY A 122 8.41 55.38 -36.39
CA GLY A 122 9.32 55.06 -35.28
C GLY A 122 8.73 55.20 -33.87
N GLN A 123 7.47 55.66 -33.72
CA GLN A 123 6.80 55.80 -32.42
C GLN A 123 5.81 54.68 -32.14
N VAL A 124 5.82 54.20 -30.89
CA VAL A 124 4.95 53.13 -30.38
C VAL A 124 4.26 53.61 -29.11
N ALA A 125 2.93 53.55 -29.10
CA ALA A 125 2.14 53.75 -27.89
C ALA A 125 2.20 52.48 -27.03
N PHE A 126 2.24 52.66 -25.70
CA PHE A 126 2.21 51.54 -24.76
C PHE A 126 1.15 51.75 -23.67
N ILE A 127 0.58 50.63 -23.23
CA ILE A 127 -0.19 50.51 -21.98
C ILE A 127 0.39 49.33 -21.22
N ILE A 128 0.71 49.50 -19.94
CA ILE A 128 1.26 48.46 -19.08
C ILE A 128 0.44 48.39 -17.79
N ILE A 129 0.10 47.16 -17.40
CA ILE A 129 -0.64 46.84 -16.18
C ILE A 129 0.28 45.99 -15.29
N ASP A 130 0.35 46.33 -13.99
CA ASP A 130 1.01 45.50 -12.99
C ASP A 130 0.14 44.29 -12.66
N ILE A 131 0.58 43.11 -13.10
CA ILE A 131 -0.10 41.83 -12.86
C ILE A 131 0.63 40.99 -11.81
N THR A 132 1.51 41.59 -11.00
CA THR A 132 2.36 40.85 -10.05
C THR A 132 1.55 40.03 -9.06
N GLN A 133 0.48 40.60 -8.49
CA GLN A 133 -0.38 39.89 -7.54
C GLN A 133 -1.18 38.76 -8.21
N GLN A 134 -1.72 39.03 -9.40
CA GLN A 134 -2.47 38.04 -10.18
C GLN A 134 -1.59 36.86 -10.58
N HIS A 135 -0.40 37.14 -11.13
CA HIS A 135 0.56 36.11 -11.51
C HIS A 135 1.06 35.32 -10.30
N ALA A 136 1.29 35.98 -9.15
CA ALA A 136 1.68 35.28 -7.92
C ALA A 136 0.57 34.34 -7.42
N ALA A 137 -0.69 34.79 -7.44
CA ALA A 137 -1.84 33.97 -7.07
C ALA A 137 -2.03 32.78 -8.03
N GLN A 138 -1.83 32.98 -9.33
CA GLN A 138 -1.89 31.91 -10.33
C GLN A 138 -0.79 30.87 -10.11
N VAL A 139 0.47 31.29 -9.93
CA VAL A 139 1.59 30.37 -9.67
C VAL A 139 1.38 29.58 -8.36
N GLU A 140 0.85 30.23 -7.33
CA GLU A 140 0.55 29.53 -6.07
C GLU A 140 -0.60 28.52 -6.24
N ALA A 141 -1.65 28.88 -6.98
CA ALA A 141 -2.75 27.95 -7.29
C ALA A 141 -2.25 26.74 -8.11
N GLU A 142 -1.41 26.96 -9.11
CA GLU A 142 -0.76 25.90 -9.89
C GLU A 142 0.11 25.00 -9.01
N ARG A 143 0.89 25.60 -8.09
CA ARG A 143 1.71 24.87 -7.13
C ARG A 143 0.86 24.04 -6.17
N GLN A 144 -0.24 24.58 -5.66
CA GLN A 144 -1.18 23.87 -4.79
C GLN A 144 -1.86 22.72 -5.53
N GLY A 145 -2.30 22.95 -6.76
CA GLY A 145 -2.86 21.91 -7.64
C GLY A 145 -1.86 20.77 -7.87
N ALA A 146 -0.62 21.10 -8.26
CA ALA A 146 0.43 20.09 -8.46
C ALA A 146 0.73 19.29 -7.18
N ARG A 147 0.74 19.95 -6.02
CA ARG A 147 0.94 19.29 -4.72
C ARG A 147 -0.22 18.34 -4.38
N LEU A 148 -1.46 18.75 -4.64
CA LEU A 148 -2.64 17.91 -4.44
C LEU A 148 -2.61 16.68 -5.36
N THR A 149 -2.32 16.87 -6.66
CA THR A 149 -2.19 15.77 -7.61
C THR A 149 -1.11 14.77 -7.19
N LEU A 150 0.04 15.25 -6.71
CA LEU A 150 1.11 14.38 -6.20
C LEU A 150 0.64 13.58 -4.98
N ALA A 151 -0.04 14.21 -4.03
CA ALA A 151 -0.55 13.55 -2.83
C ALA A 151 -1.59 12.45 -3.16
N LEU A 152 -2.51 12.73 -4.08
CA LEU A 152 -3.52 11.77 -4.53
C LEU A 152 -2.89 10.59 -5.29
N ASN A 153 -1.88 10.85 -6.12
CA ASN A 153 -1.17 9.80 -6.84
C ASN A 153 -0.31 8.93 -5.91
N ALA A 154 0.37 9.51 -4.94
CA ALA A 154 1.19 8.77 -3.98
C ALA A 154 0.35 7.89 -3.04
N THR A 155 -0.90 8.28 -2.76
CA THR A 155 -1.84 7.52 -1.92
C THR A 155 -2.78 6.63 -2.72
N GLU A 156 -2.68 6.65 -4.05
CA GLU A 156 -3.55 5.95 -4.99
C GLU A 156 -5.04 6.21 -4.74
N LEU A 157 -5.37 7.44 -4.31
CA LEU A 157 -6.75 7.87 -4.07
C LEU A 157 -7.39 8.35 -5.36
N GLY A 158 -8.59 7.86 -5.65
CA GLY A 158 -9.51 8.46 -6.60
C GLY A 158 -10.37 9.50 -5.90
N LEU A 159 -10.77 10.55 -6.61
CA LEU A 159 -11.71 11.56 -6.14
C LEU A 159 -13.09 11.36 -6.75
N TRP A 160 -14.09 11.75 -5.98
CA TRP A 160 -15.46 11.87 -6.44
C TRP A 160 -16.19 13.00 -5.71
N GLU A 161 -17.13 13.61 -6.42
CA GLU A 161 -18.01 14.64 -5.91
C GLU A 161 -19.45 14.30 -6.26
N TYR A 162 -20.36 14.69 -5.38
CA TYR A 162 -21.80 14.61 -5.60
C TYR A 162 -22.45 15.94 -5.24
N ASP A 163 -23.00 16.61 -6.26
CA ASP A 163 -23.88 17.74 -6.10
C ASP A 163 -25.28 17.22 -5.79
N VAL A 164 -25.68 17.35 -4.52
CA VAL A 164 -26.94 16.80 -4.00
C VAL A 164 -28.14 17.55 -4.60
N ALA A 165 -27.99 18.86 -4.86
CA ALA A 165 -29.07 19.69 -5.38
C ALA A 165 -29.30 19.45 -6.88
N ALA A 166 -28.23 19.24 -7.64
CA ALA A 166 -28.29 19.00 -9.08
C ALA A 166 -28.38 17.51 -9.46
N ASP A 167 -28.30 16.60 -8.49
CA ASP A 167 -28.18 15.14 -8.66
C ASP A 167 -27.05 14.75 -9.64
N ARG A 168 -25.91 15.44 -9.56
CA ARG A 168 -24.78 15.24 -10.46
C ARG A 168 -23.60 14.64 -9.71
N VAL A 169 -23.11 13.50 -10.20
CA VAL A 169 -21.90 12.86 -9.68
C VAL A 169 -20.75 13.09 -10.65
N ASP A 170 -19.61 13.53 -10.13
CA ASP A 170 -18.36 13.62 -10.89
C ASP A 170 -17.32 12.69 -10.28
N TRP A 171 -16.81 11.74 -11.07
CA TRP A 171 -15.80 10.77 -10.65
C TRP A 171 -14.59 10.91 -11.55
N ASP A 172 -13.42 10.98 -10.93
CA ASP A 172 -12.17 10.96 -11.67
C ASP A 172 -11.94 9.59 -12.36
N SER A 173 -10.94 9.55 -13.24
CA SER A 173 -10.62 8.33 -13.99
C SER A 173 -10.17 7.17 -13.09
N ARG A 174 -9.66 7.44 -11.88
CA ARG A 174 -9.18 6.39 -10.97
C ARG A 174 -10.35 5.76 -10.24
N THR A 175 -11.27 6.55 -9.71
CA THR A 175 -12.53 6.08 -9.11
C THR A 175 -13.31 5.26 -10.14
N ARG A 176 -13.49 5.75 -11.37
CA ARG A 176 -14.15 4.98 -12.44
C ARG A 176 -13.53 3.60 -12.65
N ARG A 177 -12.19 3.49 -12.69
CA ARG A 177 -11.48 2.20 -12.82
C ARG A 177 -11.72 1.26 -11.64
N MET A 178 -11.70 1.74 -10.40
CA MET A 178 -11.95 0.90 -9.21
C MET A 178 -13.33 0.24 -9.27
N PHE A 179 -14.32 0.97 -9.78
CA PHE A 179 -15.71 0.48 -9.95
C PHE A 179 -15.96 -0.19 -11.31
N GLY A 180 -14.95 -0.36 -12.17
CA GLY A 180 -15.06 -0.99 -13.48
C GLY A 180 -15.92 -0.23 -14.49
N LEU A 181 -16.08 1.08 -14.31
CA LEU A 181 -16.87 1.94 -15.18
C LEU A 181 -16.02 2.47 -16.36
N PRO A 182 -16.66 2.78 -17.51
CA PRO A 182 -15.99 3.44 -18.62
C PRO A 182 -15.45 4.82 -18.21
N PRO A 183 -14.37 5.29 -18.88
CA PRO A 183 -13.70 6.55 -18.54
C PRO A 183 -14.59 7.78 -18.74
N GLU A 184 -15.60 7.68 -19.60
CA GLU A 184 -16.58 8.72 -19.91
C GLU A 184 -18.01 8.17 -19.75
N GLY A 185 -18.97 9.07 -19.65
CA GLY A 185 -20.39 8.76 -19.45
C GLY A 185 -20.92 9.31 -18.14
N ASP A 186 -22.24 9.55 -18.11
CA ASP A 186 -22.94 10.10 -16.96
C ASP A 186 -22.95 9.11 -15.81
N ILE A 187 -22.63 9.60 -14.63
CA ILE A 187 -22.69 8.84 -13.38
C ILE A 187 -23.71 9.55 -12.49
N ASN A 188 -24.52 8.76 -11.81
CA ASN A 188 -25.41 9.23 -10.77
C ASN A 188 -25.37 8.24 -9.59
N TYR A 189 -26.17 8.51 -8.56
CA TYR A 189 -26.27 7.64 -7.40
C TYR A 189 -26.72 6.20 -7.76
N ALA A 190 -27.58 6.03 -8.76
CA ALA A 190 -28.02 4.70 -9.19
C ALA A 190 -26.89 3.89 -9.84
N THR A 191 -26.00 4.53 -10.60
CA THR A 191 -24.78 3.90 -11.14
C THR A 191 -23.87 3.42 -10.02
N TYR A 192 -23.66 4.24 -8.98
CA TYR A 192 -22.92 3.83 -7.79
C TYR A 192 -23.58 2.63 -7.10
N ALA A 193 -24.89 2.70 -6.85
CA ALA A 193 -25.63 1.64 -6.18
C ALA A 193 -25.55 0.29 -6.92
N ALA A 194 -25.58 0.30 -8.25
CA ALA A 194 -25.42 -0.90 -9.07
C ALA A 194 -23.97 -1.42 -9.13
N ALA A 195 -22.99 -0.56 -8.85
CA ALA A 195 -21.58 -0.91 -8.85
C ALA A 195 -21.07 -1.46 -7.50
N VAL A 196 -21.86 -1.32 -6.42
CA VAL A 196 -21.57 -1.91 -5.09
C VAL A 196 -22.12 -3.34 -5.04
N HIS A 197 -21.36 -4.26 -4.44
CA HIS A 197 -21.78 -5.64 -4.26
C HIS A 197 -23.09 -5.73 -3.45
N ILE A 198 -24.00 -6.61 -3.87
CA ILE A 198 -25.37 -6.68 -3.34
C ILE A 198 -25.43 -6.91 -1.82
N GLU A 199 -24.49 -7.66 -1.27
CA GLU A 199 -24.42 -7.92 0.18
C GLU A 199 -23.94 -6.70 1.00
N ASP A 200 -23.14 -5.82 0.39
CA ASP A 200 -22.50 -4.70 1.08
C ASP A 200 -23.33 -3.40 0.92
N PHE A 201 -24.18 -3.33 -0.10
CA PHE A 201 -24.99 -2.16 -0.41
C PHE A 201 -25.92 -1.71 0.75
N PRO A 202 -26.63 -2.59 1.48
CA PRO A 202 -27.50 -2.16 2.58
C PRO A 202 -26.77 -1.38 3.69
N ALA A 203 -25.60 -1.86 4.11
CA ALA A 203 -24.79 -1.20 5.13
C ALA A 203 -24.22 0.13 4.62
N THR A 204 -23.75 0.12 3.38
CA THR A 204 -23.20 1.27 2.67
C THR A 204 -24.23 2.41 2.55
N ARG A 205 -25.48 2.06 2.22
CA ARG A 205 -26.62 2.99 2.13
C ARG A 205 -26.96 3.60 3.49
N VAL A 206 -27.03 2.79 4.55
CA VAL A 206 -27.34 3.29 5.91
C VAL A 206 -26.30 4.33 6.36
N ALA A 207 -25.02 4.05 6.16
CA ALA A 207 -23.96 4.98 6.52
C ALA A 207 -24.02 6.28 5.68
N TYR A 208 -24.39 6.17 4.40
CA TYR A 208 -24.55 7.33 3.52
C TYR A 208 -25.73 8.21 3.94
N GLU A 209 -26.89 7.60 4.22
CA GLU A 209 -28.09 8.29 4.70
C GLU A 209 -27.85 8.99 6.05
N ALA A 210 -27.12 8.35 6.98
CA ALA A 210 -26.74 8.95 8.25
C ALA A 210 -25.87 10.20 8.06
N ALA A 211 -24.88 10.15 7.16
CA ALA A 211 -24.03 11.29 6.85
C ALA A 211 -24.82 12.44 6.21
N LEU A 212 -25.76 12.16 5.30
CA LEU A 212 -26.66 13.17 4.72
C LEU A 212 -27.61 13.79 5.75
N ALA A 213 -27.95 13.07 6.82
CA ALA A 213 -28.75 13.58 7.92
C ALA A 213 -27.94 14.46 8.90
N GLY A 214 -26.63 14.63 8.67
CA GLY A 214 -25.74 15.41 9.54
C GLY A 214 -25.17 14.62 10.72
N GLU A 215 -25.38 13.30 10.78
CA GLU A 215 -24.72 12.46 11.77
C GLU A 215 -23.20 12.40 11.48
N ASN A 216 -22.40 12.14 12.52
CA ASN A 216 -20.93 12.08 12.43
C ASN A 216 -20.27 13.33 11.79
N ASP A 217 -20.85 14.53 11.97
CA ASP A 217 -20.40 15.79 11.32
C ASP A 217 -20.38 15.69 9.79
N GLY A 218 -21.29 14.90 9.22
CA GLY A 218 -21.36 14.63 7.78
C GLY A 218 -20.24 13.75 7.26
N HIS A 219 -19.47 13.09 8.14
CA HIS A 219 -18.44 12.14 7.73
C HIS A 219 -19.02 10.75 7.45
N TYR A 220 -18.54 10.18 6.36
CA TYR A 220 -18.94 8.86 5.88
C TYR A 220 -17.69 8.05 5.55
N VAL A 221 -17.54 6.87 6.15
CA VAL A 221 -16.46 5.92 5.82
C VAL A 221 -17.05 4.53 5.69
N VAL A 222 -16.79 3.88 4.57
CA VAL A 222 -17.25 2.52 4.26
C VAL A 222 -16.17 1.71 3.59
N GLU A 223 -16.24 0.40 3.76
CA GLU A 223 -15.47 -0.58 3.00
C GLU A 223 -16.47 -1.53 2.35
N HIS A 224 -16.46 -1.62 1.03
CA HIS A 224 -17.38 -2.46 0.30
C HIS A 224 -16.71 -3.06 -0.93
N ARG A 225 -17.26 -4.18 -1.41
CA ARG A 225 -16.86 -4.79 -2.68
C ARG A 225 -17.54 -4.09 -3.85
N THR A 226 -16.89 -4.09 -5.00
CA THR A 226 -17.46 -3.66 -6.27
C THR A 226 -17.98 -4.85 -7.09
N THR A 227 -18.83 -4.58 -8.08
CA THR A 227 -19.33 -5.59 -9.03
C THR A 227 -18.43 -5.80 -10.24
N SER A 228 -17.32 -5.04 -10.35
CA SER A 228 -16.39 -5.00 -11.49
C SER A 228 -15.61 -6.30 -11.77
N GLY A 229 -15.87 -7.38 -11.02
CA GLY A 229 -15.38 -8.71 -11.31
C GLY A 229 -16.11 -9.45 -12.43
N GLY A 230 -17.34 -9.08 -12.80
CA GLY A 230 -18.16 -9.92 -13.69
C GLY A 230 -18.42 -11.33 -13.13
N GLU A 231 -18.95 -12.27 -13.92
CA GLU A 231 -19.28 -13.65 -13.50
C GLU A 231 -18.04 -14.57 -13.23
N GLY A 232 -16.90 -14.01 -12.82
CA GLY A 232 -15.70 -14.81 -12.51
C GLY A 232 -14.43 -14.04 -12.14
N GLY A 233 -14.43 -12.72 -12.19
CA GLY A 233 -13.33 -11.88 -11.69
C GLY A 233 -13.47 -11.59 -10.20
N SER A 234 -12.33 -11.45 -9.52
CA SER A 234 -12.29 -11.10 -8.11
C SER A 234 -12.86 -9.69 -7.90
N ALA A 235 -13.81 -9.55 -6.98
CA ALA A 235 -14.37 -8.25 -6.61
C ALA A 235 -13.27 -7.36 -6.00
N THR A 236 -13.21 -6.09 -6.43
CA THR A 236 -12.31 -5.10 -5.85
C THR A 236 -12.88 -4.63 -4.51
N TRP A 237 -12.07 -4.61 -3.46
CA TRP A 237 -12.45 -3.95 -2.22
C TRP A 237 -12.10 -2.48 -2.28
N VAL A 238 -13.08 -1.63 -2.02
CA VAL A 238 -12.91 -0.18 -2.03
C VAL A 238 -13.23 0.38 -0.65
N ARG A 239 -12.33 1.23 -0.13
CA ARG A 239 -12.62 2.12 0.99
C ARG A 239 -13.09 3.46 0.44
N GLY A 240 -14.33 3.81 0.71
CA GLY A 240 -14.88 5.14 0.47
C GLY A 240 -14.79 5.99 1.74
N ALA A 241 -14.32 7.23 1.62
CA ALA A 241 -14.34 8.20 2.69
C ALA A 241 -14.82 9.55 2.16
N ALA A 242 -15.80 10.18 2.79
CA ALA A 242 -16.40 11.41 2.29
C ALA A 242 -16.80 12.36 3.40
N ARG A 243 -17.03 13.61 3.01
CA ARG A 243 -17.62 14.65 3.85
C ARG A 243 -18.77 15.34 3.12
N VAL A 244 -19.89 15.47 3.83
CA VAL A 244 -21.06 16.24 3.41
C VAL A 244 -20.91 17.70 3.85
N SER A 245 -21.21 18.62 2.95
CA SER A 245 -21.35 20.05 3.21
C SER A 245 -22.84 20.41 3.26
N PHE A 246 -23.21 21.31 4.17
CA PHE A 246 -24.59 21.71 4.41
C PHE A 246 -24.79 23.21 4.16
N ASP A 247 -26.01 23.61 3.79
CA ASP A 247 -26.40 25.02 3.73
C ASP A 247 -26.68 25.62 5.12
N GLY A 248 -27.00 26.91 5.17
CA GLY A 248 -27.34 27.62 6.42
C GLY A 248 -28.62 27.13 7.11
N GLN A 249 -29.38 26.23 6.48
CA GLN A 249 -30.57 25.58 7.02
C GLN A 249 -30.32 24.12 7.41
N GLY A 250 -29.07 23.63 7.31
CA GLY A 250 -28.70 22.26 7.64
C GLY A 250 -29.06 21.24 6.57
N ARG A 251 -29.36 21.66 5.33
CA ARG A 251 -29.65 20.74 4.22
C ARG A 251 -28.36 20.37 3.49
N PRO A 252 -28.15 19.10 3.11
CA PRO A 252 -26.96 18.69 2.38
C PRO A 252 -26.94 19.32 0.98
N ILE A 253 -25.80 19.91 0.60
CA ILE A 253 -25.63 20.57 -0.70
C ILE A 253 -24.58 19.90 -1.58
N HIS A 254 -23.54 19.34 -0.97
CA HIS A 254 -22.39 18.82 -1.71
C HIS A 254 -21.68 17.75 -0.89
N VAL A 255 -21.24 16.69 -1.54
CA VAL A 255 -20.43 15.63 -0.92
C VAL A 255 -19.15 15.49 -1.71
N ILE A 256 -18.01 15.55 -1.02
CA ILE A 256 -16.70 15.27 -1.62
C ILE A 256 -16.08 14.09 -0.91
N GLY A 257 -15.51 13.17 -1.68
CA GLY A 257 -14.92 11.96 -1.14
C GLY A 257 -13.76 11.42 -1.94
N THR A 258 -13.12 10.44 -1.32
CA THR A 258 -12.03 9.66 -1.87
C THR A 258 -12.40 8.20 -1.92
N SER A 259 -11.87 7.49 -2.92
CA SER A 259 -11.94 6.04 -3.04
C SER A 259 -10.53 5.47 -3.08
N GLN A 260 -10.30 4.41 -2.30
CA GLN A 260 -9.03 3.68 -2.27
C GLN A 260 -9.28 2.21 -2.53
N ASP A 261 -8.48 1.58 -3.39
CA ASP A 261 -8.44 0.13 -3.51
C ASP A 261 -7.72 -0.44 -2.28
N ILE A 262 -8.45 -1.25 -1.50
CA ILE A 262 -7.93 -1.90 -0.29
C ILE A 262 -7.84 -3.42 -0.45
N SER A 263 -7.91 -3.95 -1.67
CA SER A 263 -7.95 -5.39 -1.95
C SER A 263 -6.73 -6.11 -1.38
N ALA A 264 -5.54 -5.53 -1.53
CA ALA A 264 -4.31 -6.10 -0.99
C ALA A 264 -4.31 -6.12 0.55
N GLN A 265 -4.84 -5.07 1.18
CA GLN A 265 -4.94 -4.93 2.63
C GLN A 265 -5.93 -5.95 3.20
N VAL A 266 -7.07 -6.13 2.54
CA VAL A 266 -8.07 -7.15 2.93
C VAL A 266 -7.50 -8.55 2.77
N ALA A 267 -6.85 -8.86 1.64
CA ALA A 267 -6.23 -10.16 1.42
C ALA A 267 -5.13 -10.47 2.46
N ALA A 268 -4.32 -9.48 2.83
CA ALA A 268 -3.33 -9.62 3.89
C ALA A 268 -3.96 -9.90 5.25
N ARG A 269 -5.05 -9.18 5.61
CA ARG A 269 -5.80 -9.40 6.86
C ARG A 269 -6.40 -10.81 6.90
N GLN A 270 -7.05 -11.25 5.82
CA GLN A 270 -7.62 -12.60 5.73
C GLN A 270 -6.57 -13.70 5.84
N ARG A 271 -5.40 -13.51 5.22
CA ARG A 271 -4.27 -14.45 5.35
C ARG A 271 -3.77 -14.52 6.80
N GLN A 272 -3.65 -13.38 7.47
CA GLN A 272 -3.25 -13.33 8.88
C GLN A 272 -4.26 -14.07 9.77
N ASP A 273 -5.56 -13.83 9.58
CA ASP A 273 -6.62 -14.49 10.36
C ASP A 273 -6.63 -16.00 10.16
N LEU A 274 -6.39 -16.47 8.93
CA LEU A 274 -6.25 -17.89 8.62
C LEU A 274 -5.05 -18.52 9.35
N LEU A 275 -3.89 -17.86 9.32
CA LEU A 275 -2.68 -18.32 10.00
C LEU A 275 -2.87 -18.35 11.53
N LEU A 276 -3.54 -17.34 12.09
CA LEU A 276 -3.90 -17.32 13.52
C LEU A 276 -4.89 -18.45 13.87
N GLY A 277 -5.87 -18.72 13.02
CA GLY A 277 -6.79 -19.84 13.16
C GLY A 277 -6.07 -21.19 13.19
N GLU A 278 -5.15 -21.41 12.25
CA GLU A 278 -4.34 -22.62 12.18
C GLU A 278 -3.42 -22.76 13.40
N LEU A 279 -2.76 -21.67 13.81
CA LEU A 279 -1.91 -21.66 15.00
C LEU A 279 -2.71 -22.02 16.26
N ASN A 280 -3.89 -21.43 16.45
CA ASN A 280 -4.76 -21.72 17.57
C ASN A 280 -5.21 -23.18 17.59
N HIS A 281 -5.56 -23.73 16.42
CA HIS A 281 -5.88 -25.15 16.30
C HIS A 281 -4.70 -26.03 16.72
N ARG A 282 -3.48 -25.69 16.30
CA ARG A 282 -2.25 -26.42 16.66
C ARG A 282 -1.92 -26.32 18.15
N VAL A 283 -2.08 -25.15 18.77
CA VAL A 283 -1.89 -24.96 20.21
C VAL A 283 -2.87 -25.86 20.99
N LYS A 284 -4.14 -25.91 20.58
CA LYS A 284 -5.13 -26.80 21.20
C LYS A 284 -4.74 -28.28 21.08
N ASN A 285 -4.28 -28.71 19.89
CA ASN A 285 -3.81 -30.08 19.69
C ASN A 285 -2.61 -30.43 20.58
N ASN A 286 -1.64 -29.52 20.70
CA ASN A 286 -0.48 -29.74 21.57
C ASN A 286 -0.86 -29.82 23.06
N LEU A 287 -1.77 -28.96 23.52
CA LEU A 287 -2.27 -29.02 24.90
C LEU A 287 -3.02 -30.33 25.17
N ALA A 288 -3.83 -30.80 24.22
CA ALA A 288 -4.50 -32.09 24.34
C ALA A 288 -3.50 -33.26 24.44
N ALA A 289 -2.42 -33.23 23.66
CA ALA A 289 -1.36 -34.22 23.74
C ALA A 289 -0.64 -34.20 25.11
N VAL A 290 -0.31 -33.01 25.63
CA VAL A 290 0.29 -32.87 26.97
C VAL A 290 -0.66 -33.39 28.05
N GLN A 291 -1.96 -33.08 27.97
CA GLN A 291 -2.97 -33.60 28.89
C GLN A 291 -3.10 -35.13 28.83
N ALA A 292 -3.04 -35.71 27.64
CA ALA A 292 -3.03 -37.16 27.45
C ALA A 292 -1.78 -37.79 28.10
N ILE A 293 -0.60 -37.20 27.91
CA ILE A 293 0.65 -37.63 28.54
C ILE A 293 0.53 -37.58 30.07
N ALA A 294 0.03 -36.48 30.65
CA ALA A 294 -0.14 -36.32 32.09
C ALA A 294 -1.09 -37.39 32.67
N SER A 295 -2.29 -37.50 32.08
CA SER A 295 -3.32 -38.46 32.50
C SER A 295 -2.82 -39.90 32.43
N GLN A 296 -2.10 -40.23 31.36
CA GLN A 296 -1.56 -41.57 31.14
C GLN A 296 -0.36 -41.87 32.04
N THR A 297 0.45 -40.88 32.42
CA THR A 297 1.56 -41.05 33.36
C THR A 297 1.00 -41.30 34.77
N MET A 298 -0.01 -40.55 35.20
CA MET A 298 -0.67 -40.76 36.50
C MET A 298 -1.26 -42.18 36.63
N ARG A 299 -1.92 -42.70 35.59
CA ARG A 299 -2.47 -44.07 35.60
C ARG A 299 -1.42 -45.18 35.81
N ASN A 300 -0.16 -44.94 35.46
CA ASN A 300 0.91 -45.95 35.51
C ASN A 300 1.79 -45.84 36.77
N ALA A 301 1.72 -44.74 37.50
CA ALA A 301 2.44 -44.52 38.75
C ALA A 301 1.54 -43.76 39.76
N PRO A 302 0.42 -44.36 40.21
CA PRO A 302 -0.57 -43.67 41.04
C PRO A 302 -0.02 -43.23 42.41
N ASP A 303 0.98 -43.94 42.96
CA ASP A 303 1.47 -43.77 44.33
C ASP A 303 2.97 -43.45 44.44
N ASP A 304 3.64 -43.09 43.34
CA ASP A 304 5.06 -42.71 43.33
C ASP A 304 5.29 -41.38 42.60
N PRO A 305 5.30 -40.26 43.34
CA PRO A 305 5.51 -38.92 42.78
C PRO A 305 6.87 -38.75 42.08
N ALA A 306 7.91 -39.46 42.53
CA ALA A 306 9.25 -39.36 41.94
C ALA A 306 9.30 -40.10 40.59
N ALA A 307 8.72 -41.30 40.52
CA ALA A 307 8.59 -42.04 39.27
C ALA A 307 7.67 -41.33 38.27
N PHE A 308 6.56 -40.71 38.74
CA PHE A 308 5.70 -39.88 37.90
C PHE A 308 6.49 -38.73 37.27
N ARG A 309 7.21 -37.94 38.08
CA ARG A 309 7.97 -36.79 37.60
C ARG A 309 9.02 -37.19 36.58
N ALA A 310 9.81 -38.22 36.86
CA ALA A 310 10.83 -38.71 35.94
C ALA A 310 10.24 -39.20 34.59
N ALA A 311 9.11 -39.93 34.64
CA ALA A 311 8.44 -40.41 33.44
C ALA A 311 7.75 -39.29 32.65
N PHE A 312 7.15 -38.31 33.32
CA PHE A 312 6.51 -37.16 32.69
C PHE A 312 7.53 -36.27 32.00
N ASP A 313 8.61 -35.89 32.69
CA ASP A 313 9.70 -35.05 32.14
C ASP A 313 10.32 -35.69 30.90
N SER A 314 10.60 -37.00 30.95
CA SER A 314 11.15 -37.75 29.81
C SER A 314 10.23 -37.71 28.58
N ARG A 315 8.89 -37.82 28.79
CA ARG A 315 7.91 -37.80 27.70
C ARG A 315 7.72 -36.40 27.12
N ILE A 316 7.69 -35.36 27.95
CA ILE A 316 7.63 -33.97 27.48
C ILE A 316 8.88 -33.62 26.67
N GLN A 317 10.07 -34.00 27.13
CA GLN A 317 11.30 -33.77 26.38
C GLN A 317 11.32 -34.52 25.04
N SER A 318 10.77 -35.74 24.99
CA SER A 318 10.64 -36.50 23.75
C SER A 318 9.69 -35.81 22.76
N MET A 319 8.54 -35.32 23.24
CA MET A 319 7.60 -34.54 22.44
C MET A 319 8.21 -33.23 21.93
N ALA A 320 8.98 -32.52 22.77
CA ALA A 320 9.66 -31.29 22.39
C ALA A 320 10.67 -31.52 21.26
N ARG A 321 11.48 -32.59 21.32
CA ARG A 321 12.41 -32.96 20.23
C ARG A 321 11.70 -33.28 18.92
N GLY A 322 10.56 -33.99 18.99
CA GLY A 322 9.70 -34.22 17.84
C GLY A 322 9.15 -32.91 17.24
N HIS A 323 8.83 -31.92 18.09
CA HIS A 323 8.33 -30.63 17.65
C HIS A 323 9.42 -29.74 17.02
N ASP A 324 10.64 -29.75 17.56
CA ASP A 324 11.81 -29.05 17.01
C ASP A 324 12.14 -29.55 15.59
N LEU A 325 12.00 -30.85 15.34
CA LEU A 325 12.23 -31.45 14.03
C LEU A 325 11.21 -30.96 12.97
N LEU A 326 9.96 -30.77 13.38
CA LEU A 326 8.89 -30.25 12.52
C LEU A 326 8.96 -28.73 12.29
N THR A 327 9.68 -28.00 13.14
CA THR A 327 9.85 -26.55 13.01
C THR A 327 11.14 -26.15 12.30
N ARG A 328 12.18 -27.00 12.31
CA ARG A 328 13.46 -26.74 11.62
C ARG A 328 13.44 -27.04 10.13
N ASN A 329 12.74 -28.10 9.70
CA ASN A 329 12.46 -28.32 8.28
C ASN A 329 11.18 -27.57 7.97
N VAL A 330 11.28 -26.53 7.13
CA VAL A 330 10.16 -25.67 6.74
C VAL A 330 9.06 -26.54 6.12
N TRP A 331 8.12 -27.01 6.95
CA TRP A 331 6.77 -27.45 6.60
C TRP A 331 6.64 -28.54 5.52
N GLU A 332 7.73 -29.24 5.16
CA GLU A 332 7.72 -30.42 4.30
C GLU A 332 8.02 -31.69 5.10
N ALA A 333 7.48 -32.82 4.63
CA ALA A 333 7.55 -34.12 5.29
C ALA A 333 8.96 -34.44 5.81
N ALA A 334 9.05 -34.85 7.08
CA ALA A 334 10.32 -35.23 7.68
C ALA A 334 10.82 -36.53 7.07
N ASP A 335 12.08 -36.58 6.64
CA ASP A 335 12.66 -37.86 6.24
C ASP A 335 12.83 -38.77 7.46
N LEU A 336 12.55 -40.06 7.30
CA LEU A 336 12.70 -41.03 8.38
C LEU A 336 14.10 -41.05 8.97
N ARG A 337 15.14 -40.75 8.18
CA ARG A 337 16.51 -40.67 8.70
C ARG A 337 16.64 -39.59 9.78
N ASP A 338 16.11 -38.40 9.52
CA ASP A 338 16.13 -37.30 10.48
C ASP A 338 15.37 -37.67 11.77
N VAL A 339 14.24 -38.36 11.62
CA VAL A 339 13.43 -38.87 12.75
C VAL A 339 14.22 -39.87 13.60
N ILE A 340 14.95 -40.80 12.96
CA ILE A 340 15.81 -41.76 13.66
C ILE A 340 16.94 -41.03 14.38
N ASP A 341 17.67 -40.16 13.69
CA ASP A 341 18.81 -39.45 14.27
C ASP A 341 18.36 -38.55 15.45
N ALA A 342 17.20 -37.89 15.36
CA ALA A 342 16.66 -37.08 16.45
C ALA A 342 16.19 -37.91 17.66
N ALA A 343 15.63 -39.10 17.43
CA ALA A 343 15.22 -39.99 18.51
C ALA A 343 16.43 -40.58 19.26
N LEU A 344 17.53 -40.82 18.53
CA LEU A 344 18.72 -41.48 19.06
C LEU A 344 19.81 -40.52 19.57
N ALA A 345 19.71 -39.23 19.28
CA ALA A 345 20.68 -38.21 19.70
C ALA A 345 21.11 -38.26 21.20
N PRO A 346 20.25 -38.63 22.17
CA PRO A 346 20.67 -38.76 23.57
C PRO A 346 21.57 -39.97 23.88
N PHE A 347 21.72 -40.92 22.96
CA PHE A 347 22.41 -42.19 23.17
C PHE A 347 23.74 -42.22 22.39
N ALA A 348 24.70 -43.05 22.87
CA ALA A 348 26.02 -43.14 22.24
C ALA A 348 25.93 -43.75 20.83
N ALA A 349 26.45 -43.03 19.82
CA ALA A 349 26.38 -43.43 18.42
C ALA A 349 27.06 -44.79 18.13
N GLU A 350 28.08 -45.17 18.90
CA GLU A 350 28.88 -46.38 18.68
C GLU A 350 28.11 -47.69 18.85
N GLY A 351 26.95 -47.66 19.53
CA GLY A 351 26.08 -48.81 19.77
C GLY A 351 25.03 -49.08 18.69
N PHE A 352 24.90 -48.21 17.69
CA PHE A 352 23.86 -48.32 16.65
C PHE A 352 24.45 -48.63 15.27
N ASP A 353 23.85 -49.60 14.58
CA ASP A 353 24.07 -49.92 13.17
C ASP A 353 22.81 -49.53 12.38
N ILE A 354 22.86 -48.37 11.74
CA ILE A 354 21.68 -47.74 11.11
C ILE A 354 21.81 -47.88 9.59
N GLN A 355 20.97 -48.73 8.99
CA GLN A 355 21.00 -49.05 7.56
C GLN A 355 19.64 -48.77 6.89
N GLY A 356 19.62 -47.92 5.87
CA GLY A 356 18.41 -47.60 5.13
C GLY A 356 18.58 -47.81 3.63
N VAL A 357 17.48 -48.05 2.93
CA VAL A 357 17.44 -47.90 1.46
C VAL A 357 17.50 -46.41 1.11
N GLU A 358 18.29 -45.99 0.13
CA GLU A 358 18.48 -44.58 -0.30
C GLU A 358 17.21 -43.84 -0.79
N ALA A 359 16.04 -44.50 -0.78
CA ALA A 359 14.80 -43.88 -1.20
C ALA A 359 14.23 -42.96 -0.10
N PRO A 360 13.82 -41.72 -0.43
CA PRO A 360 13.20 -40.81 0.53
C PRO A 360 11.98 -41.44 1.18
N ALA A 361 11.89 -41.36 2.51
CA ALA A 361 10.76 -41.87 3.29
C ALA A 361 10.06 -40.70 4.00
N PRO A 362 9.34 -39.84 3.26
CA PRO A 362 8.69 -38.66 3.83
C PRO A 362 7.55 -39.06 4.77
N LEU A 363 7.63 -38.58 6.00
CA LEU A 363 6.63 -38.81 7.04
C LEU A 363 5.80 -37.54 7.28
N GLY A 364 4.49 -37.72 7.43
CA GLY A 364 3.60 -36.67 7.92
C GLY A 364 3.97 -36.27 9.36
N PRO A 365 3.66 -35.03 9.79
CA PRO A 365 4.10 -34.50 11.08
C PRO A 365 3.73 -35.36 12.30
N GLU A 366 2.49 -35.86 12.34
CA GLU A 366 2.01 -36.67 13.46
C GLU A 366 2.69 -38.04 13.52
N MET A 367 2.96 -38.64 12.35
CA MET A 367 3.67 -39.91 12.24
C MET A 367 5.12 -39.76 12.70
N ALA A 368 5.79 -38.67 12.31
CA ALA A 368 7.16 -38.37 12.72
C ALA A 368 7.28 -38.27 14.25
N VAL A 369 6.38 -37.52 14.91
CA VAL A 369 6.37 -37.40 16.38
C VAL A 369 6.14 -38.75 17.05
N ASN A 370 5.19 -39.55 16.56
CA ASN A 370 4.92 -40.88 17.12
C ASN A 370 6.13 -41.82 16.96
N LEU A 371 6.79 -41.82 15.81
CA LEU A 371 8.00 -42.62 15.58
C LEU A 371 9.17 -42.16 16.46
N VAL A 372 9.38 -40.85 16.65
CA VAL A 372 10.38 -40.34 17.61
C VAL A 372 10.13 -40.90 19.01
N MET A 373 8.87 -40.89 19.47
CA MET A 373 8.51 -41.42 20.79
C MET A 373 8.78 -42.92 20.89
N VAL A 374 8.40 -43.71 19.88
CA VAL A 374 8.63 -45.17 19.88
C VAL A 374 10.11 -45.52 19.88
N LEU A 375 10.89 -44.88 19.01
CA LEU A 375 12.33 -45.13 18.90
C LEU A 375 13.06 -44.72 20.19
N ASN A 376 12.66 -43.62 20.83
CA ASN A 376 13.26 -43.21 22.09
C ASN A 376 12.93 -44.19 23.24
N GLU A 377 11.71 -44.74 23.28
CA GLU A 377 11.34 -45.78 24.26
C GLU A 377 12.14 -47.09 24.01
N LEU A 378 12.32 -47.50 22.75
CA LEU A 378 13.15 -48.66 22.40
C LEU A 378 14.61 -48.45 22.80
N ALA A 379 15.19 -47.28 22.47
CA ALA A 379 16.56 -46.92 22.84
C ALA A 379 16.76 -46.88 24.37
N THR A 380 15.78 -46.32 25.10
CA THR A 380 15.80 -46.30 26.57
C THR A 380 15.78 -47.71 27.15
N ASN A 381 14.97 -48.62 26.58
CA ASN A 381 14.91 -50.01 27.03
C ASN A 381 16.20 -50.76 26.70
N ALA A 382 16.77 -50.56 25.51
CA ALA A 382 18.04 -51.14 25.12
C ALA A 382 19.16 -50.71 26.08
N ALA A 383 19.19 -49.44 26.50
CA ALA A 383 20.19 -48.91 27.43
C ALA A 383 20.01 -49.42 28.87
N LYS A 384 18.77 -49.60 29.34
CA LYS A 384 18.49 -50.03 30.72
C LYS A 384 18.55 -51.54 30.92
N TYR A 385 18.07 -52.29 29.93
CA TYR A 385 17.74 -53.72 30.08
C TYR A 385 18.25 -54.59 28.93
N GLY A 386 18.66 -54.00 27.82
CA GLY A 386 18.96 -54.70 26.57
C GLY A 386 20.41 -54.53 26.10
N ALA A 387 20.61 -54.54 24.78
CA ALA A 387 21.94 -54.61 24.19
C ALA A 387 22.87 -53.44 24.54
N LEU A 388 22.33 -52.24 24.76
CA LEU A 388 23.13 -51.04 25.06
C LEU A 388 23.49 -50.90 26.55
N SER A 389 23.07 -51.84 27.40
CA SER A 389 23.50 -51.90 28.81
C SER A 389 24.93 -52.44 28.98
N GLY A 390 25.53 -52.99 27.92
CA GLY A 390 26.87 -53.56 27.88
C GLY A 390 27.56 -53.33 26.54
N ALA A 391 28.26 -54.34 26.00
CA ALA A 391 28.98 -54.26 24.72
C ALA A 391 28.13 -54.65 23.48
N GLY A 392 26.81 -54.75 23.65
CA GLY A 392 25.89 -55.11 22.58
C GLY A 392 25.63 -53.95 21.61
N ARG A 393 24.87 -54.25 20.55
CA ARG A 393 24.52 -53.31 19.49
C ARG A 393 23.05 -53.39 19.10
N VAL A 394 22.56 -52.33 18.48
CA VAL A 394 21.21 -52.23 17.92
C VAL A 394 21.32 -52.01 16.42
N ALA A 395 20.71 -52.89 15.62
CA ALA A 395 20.51 -52.68 14.20
C ALA A 395 19.15 -52.03 13.94
N ILE A 396 19.13 -50.96 13.15
CA ILE A 396 17.92 -50.29 12.68
C ILE A 396 17.92 -50.33 11.17
N VAL A 397 17.01 -51.11 10.59
CA VAL A 397 16.90 -51.31 9.14
C VAL A 397 15.53 -50.86 8.67
N TRP A 398 15.46 -50.03 7.63
CA TRP A 398 14.17 -49.68 7.01
C TRP A 398 14.19 -49.79 5.49
N GLY A 399 13.00 -49.99 4.92
CA GLY A 399 12.78 -50.04 3.49
C GLY A 399 11.43 -49.44 3.10
N VAL A 400 11.36 -48.94 1.87
CA VAL A 400 10.12 -48.42 1.28
C VAL A 400 9.77 -49.27 0.07
N GLY A 401 8.57 -49.83 0.05
CA GLY A 401 8.11 -50.69 -1.06
C GLY A 401 6.60 -50.83 -1.10
N GLY A 402 6.02 -50.82 -2.31
CA GLY A 402 4.57 -51.00 -2.49
C GLY A 402 3.68 -49.94 -1.81
N GLY A 403 4.23 -48.76 -1.51
CA GLY A 403 3.53 -47.70 -0.76
C GLY A 403 3.58 -47.84 0.76
N ASN A 404 4.34 -48.79 1.29
CA ASN A 404 4.51 -49.01 2.72
C ASN A 404 5.97 -48.75 3.15
N LEU A 405 6.12 -48.18 4.33
CA LEU A 405 7.36 -48.15 5.09
C LEU A 405 7.42 -49.38 5.98
N THR A 406 8.54 -50.10 5.96
CA THR A 406 8.89 -51.12 6.95
C THR A 406 10.13 -50.69 7.71
N LEU A 407 10.12 -50.85 9.04
CA LEU A 407 11.25 -50.54 9.91
C LEU A 407 11.45 -51.69 10.90
N HIS A 408 12.69 -52.14 11.04
CA HIS A 408 13.10 -53.25 11.87
C HIS A 408 14.19 -52.82 12.85
N TRP A 409 13.88 -52.92 14.13
CA TRP A 409 14.82 -52.76 15.24
C TRP A 409 15.22 -54.14 15.74
N ARG A 410 16.52 -54.41 15.83
CA ARG A 410 17.05 -55.68 16.36
C ARG A 410 18.22 -55.43 17.29
N GLU A 411 18.09 -55.88 18.52
CA GLU A 411 19.18 -55.90 19.49
C GLU A 411 19.99 -57.19 19.39
N TYR A 412 21.31 -57.13 19.57
CA TYR A 412 22.18 -58.31 19.56
C TYR A 412 23.49 -58.06 20.34
N GLY A 413 24.12 -59.15 20.79
CA GLY A 413 25.36 -59.08 21.58
C GLY A 413 25.17 -58.51 23.00
N GLY A 414 23.91 -58.39 23.44
CA GLY A 414 23.52 -57.93 24.77
C GLY A 414 23.35 -59.07 25.79
N PRO A 415 22.98 -58.73 27.03
CA PRO A 415 22.53 -59.73 28.00
C PRO A 415 21.24 -60.42 27.53
N PRO A 416 20.99 -61.68 27.95
CA PRO A 416 19.81 -62.41 27.52
C PRO A 416 18.52 -61.73 27.99
N VAL A 417 17.59 -61.54 27.04
CA VAL A 417 16.34 -60.82 27.29
C VAL A 417 15.21 -61.81 27.56
N SER A 418 14.32 -61.46 28.49
CA SER A 418 13.11 -62.23 28.80
C SER A 418 11.87 -61.39 28.53
N PRO A 419 10.73 -61.99 28.14
CA PRO A 419 9.47 -61.27 28.03
C PRO A 419 9.16 -60.55 29.37
N PRO A 420 8.81 -59.26 29.34
CA PRO A 420 8.54 -58.53 30.57
C PRO A 420 7.30 -59.10 31.29
N GLN A 421 7.42 -59.37 32.59
CA GLN A 421 6.29 -59.87 33.41
C GLN A 421 5.16 -58.84 33.59
N ARG A 422 5.45 -57.56 33.34
CA ARG A 422 4.48 -56.46 33.34
C ARG A 422 4.65 -55.66 32.05
N SER A 423 3.59 -55.54 31.25
CA SER A 423 3.57 -54.64 30.10
C SER A 423 3.52 -53.19 30.57
N GLY A 424 4.70 -52.55 30.60
CA GLY A 424 4.85 -51.14 30.94
C GLY A 424 4.18 -50.20 29.92
N PHE A 425 4.27 -48.90 30.18
CA PHE A 425 3.76 -47.88 29.25
C PHE A 425 4.46 -47.92 27.88
N GLY A 426 5.80 -48.01 27.86
CA GLY A 426 6.58 -48.02 26.62
C GLY A 426 6.12 -49.12 25.65
N THR A 427 5.96 -50.35 26.15
CA THR A 427 5.47 -51.48 25.34
C THR A 427 4.05 -51.28 24.79
N ARG A 428 3.18 -50.61 25.54
CA ARG A 428 1.81 -50.30 25.09
C ARG A 428 1.79 -49.17 24.05
N LEU A 429 2.55 -48.10 24.29
CA LEU A 429 2.74 -47.01 23.33
C LEU A 429 3.31 -47.53 22.01
N THR A 430 4.39 -48.33 22.07
CA THR A 430 5.01 -48.95 20.89
C THR A 430 4.00 -49.78 20.10
N ARG A 431 3.16 -50.60 20.75
CA ARG A 431 2.15 -51.41 20.05
C ARG A 431 1.02 -50.60 19.42
N SER A 432 0.64 -49.46 20.00
CA SER A 432 -0.46 -48.64 19.48
C SER A 432 -0.02 -47.52 18.53
N ALA A 433 1.27 -47.17 18.49
CA ALA A 433 1.78 -45.97 17.83
C ALA A 433 1.43 -45.86 16.34
N LEU A 434 1.36 -46.99 15.62
CA LEU A 434 1.08 -47.02 14.19
C LEU A 434 -0.36 -47.42 13.85
N GLN A 435 -1.18 -47.81 14.83
CA GLN A 435 -2.54 -48.29 14.58
C GLN A 435 -3.45 -47.21 13.97
N ALA A 436 -3.29 -45.95 14.40
CA ALA A 436 -4.05 -44.81 13.87
C ALA A 436 -3.78 -44.53 12.38
N TYR A 437 -2.70 -45.08 11.83
CA TYR A 437 -2.26 -44.90 10.46
C TYR A 437 -2.40 -46.17 9.62
N GLY A 438 -3.15 -47.16 10.10
CA GLY A 438 -3.28 -48.46 9.42
C GLY A 438 -2.00 -49.30 9.42
N GLY A 439 -1.06 -48.97 10.31
CA GLY A 439 0.18 -49.71 10.49
C GLY A 439 0.12 -50.77 11.60
N SER A 440 1.12 -51.63 11.64
CA SER A 440 1.29 -52.68 12.63
C SER A 440 2.65 -52.58 13.32
N VAL A 441 2.68 -53.00 14.59
CA VAL A 441 3.91 -53.12 15.38
C VAL A 441 3.94 -54.48 16.07
N GLU A 442 4.98 -55.25 15.79
CA GLU A 442 5.25 -56.55 16.37
C GLU A 442 6.53 -56.48 17.21
N LEU A 443 6.42 -56.71 18.51
CA LEU A 443 7.53 -56.68 19.46
C LEU A 443 7.71 -58.07 20.07
N THR A 444 8.89 -58.65 19.90
CA THR A 444 9.30 -59.97 20.40
C THR A 444 10.59 -59.87 21.23
N PHE A 445 10.78 -60.84 22.13
CA PHE A 445 11.93 -60.87 23.05
C PHE A 445 12.65 -62.21 22.96
N PRO A 446 13.30 -62.54 21.84
CA PRO A 446 14.18 -63.70 21.78
C PRO A 446 15.35 -63.56 22.76
N PRO A 447 15.92 -64.69 23.26
CA PRO A 447 17.03 -64.67 24.21
C PRO A 447 18.24 -63.87 23.73
N GLU A 448 18.42 -63.74 22.42
CA GLU A 448 19.55 -63.05 21.79
C GLU A 448 19.42 -61.51 21.82
N GLY A 449 18.22 -60.96 22.05
CA GLY A 449 17.95 -59.52 21.99
C GLY A 449 16.47 -59.20 21.73
N ALA A 450 16.01 -57.98 22.04
CA ALA A 450 14.67 -57.56 21.65
C ALA A 450 14.57 -57.26 20.13
N GLU A 451 13.46 -57.65 19.49
CA GLU A 451 13.15 -57.34 18.10
C GLU A 451 11.82 -56.59 17.98
N CYS A 452 11.79 -55.49 17.23
CA CYS A 452 10.59 -54.73 16.91
C CYS A 452 10.45 -54.55 15.39
N ARG A 453 9.35 -55.03 14.82
CA ARG A 453 8.99 -54.84 13.41
C ARG A 453 7.81 -53.90 13.31
N MET A 454 7.98 -52.86 12.51
CA MET A 454 7.00 -51.81 12.27
C MET A 454 6.68 -51.76 10.77
N SER A 455 5.40 -51.61 10.44
CA SER A 455 4.95 -51.43 9.06
C SER A 455 3.84 -50.38 9.03
N THR A 456 3.88 -49.44 8.09
CA THR A 456 2.80 -48.45 7.93
C THR A 456 2.72 -47.95 6.49
N PRO A 457 1.52 -47.65 5.96
CA PRO A 457 1.37 -46.96 4.70
C PRO A 457 2.04 -45.58 4.72
N LEU A 458 2.81 -45.26 3.67
CA LEU A 458 3.26 -43.90 3.42
C LEU A 458 2.13 -43.13 2.75
N ALA A 459 1.87 -41.90 3.21
CA ALA A 459 0.91 -41.03 2.56
C ALA A 459 1.31 -40.84 1.09
N ARG A 460 0.38 -41.06 0.15
CA ARG A 460 0.61 -40.71 -1.26
C ARG A 460 0.74 -39.19 -1.34
N ARG A 461 1.77 -38.73 -2.05
CA ARG A 461 1.95 -37.30 -2.41
C ARG A 461 0.70 -36.73 -3.05
#